data_AF-A0A4P6MHH9-F1
#
_entry.id   AF-A0A4P6MHH9-F1
#
_cell.length_a   1.000
_cell.length_b   1.000
_cell.length_c   1.000
_cell.angle_alpha   90.00
_cell.angle_beta   90.00
_cell.angle_gamma   90.00
#
_symmetry.space_group_name_H-M   'P 1'
#
loop_
_entity.id
_entity.type
_entity.pdbx_description
1 polymer ?
#
loop_
_entity_poly.entity_id
_entity_poly.type
_entity_poly.pdbx_seq_one_letter_code
_entity_poly.pdbx_strand_id
1 'polypeptide(L)'
;MRTLVGLSAAAATALLPISASAFRADNYMRVNPVGPATFEVINRPGKGPSDFWCAAGDFVRGRLSVPSNQRVYIVRGRGPSQTEPGRSAVIFSLQPPAGVDTVAAAQSITLSTDRIGDNLSVALAVQYCLDLRDSDDPFTFP
;
A
#
# COMPACT_ATOMS: atom_id res chain seq x y z
N MET A 1 50.74 24.23 -35.41
CA MET A 1 50.29 23.78 -34.08
C MET A 1 48.79 23.48 -34.16
N ARG A 2 48.40 22.25 -33.83
CA ARG A 2 47.05 21.69 -34.03
C ARG A 2 46.16 22.04 -32.84
N THR A 3 45.07 22.77 -33.08
CA THR A 3 43.99 22.96 -32.09
C THR A 3 43.15 21.69 -32.02
N LEU A 4 43.14 21.03 -30.85
CA LEU A 4 42.34 19.85 -30.59
C LEU A 4 40.87 20.25 -30.41
N VAL A 5 39.99 19.72 -31.25
CA VAL A 5 38.53 19.79 -31.10
C VAL A 5 38.14 18.92 -29.91
N GLY A 6 37.69 19.54 -28.82
CA GLY A 6 37.18 18.83 -27.65
C GLY A 6 35.84 18.18 -27.96
N LEU A 7 35.81 16.84 -27.97
CA LEU A 7 34.56 16.08 -27.96
C LEU A 7 33.93 16.23 -26.56
N SER A 8 32.95 17.11 -26.42
CA SER A 8 32.05 17.13 -25.26
C SER A 8 31.08 15.95 -25.37
N ALA A 9 31.35 14.88 -24.62
CA ALA A 9 30.41 13.79 -24.45
C ALA A 9 29.26 14.26 -23.53
N ALA A 10 28.11 14.60 -24.12
CA ALA A 10 26.89 14.85 -23.37
C ALA A 10 26.37 13.52 -22.80
N ALA A 11 26.58 13.29 -21.50
CA ALA A 11 26.03 12.15 -20.77
C ALA A 11 24.50 12.34 -20.60
N ALA A 12 23.71 11.78 -21.51
CA ALA A 12 22.27 11.71 -21.37
C ALA A 12 21.92 10.63 -20.32
N THR A 13 21.68 11.04 -19.08
CA THR A 13 21.05 10.19 -18.06
C THR A 13 19.63 9.87 -18.50
N ALA A 14 19.43 8.71 -19.12
CA ALA A 14 18.11 8.15 -19.38
C ALA A 14 17.42 7.85 -18.05
N LEU A 15 16.37 8.61 -17.70
CA LEU A 15 15.44 8.20 -16.66
C LEU A 15 14.66 7.00 -17.20
N LEU A 16 15.12 5.79 -16.87
CA LEU A 16 14.33 4.59 -17.11
C LEU A 16 13.06 4.68 -16.26
N PRO A 17 11.86 4.41 -16.82
CA PRO A 17 10.66 4.32 -16.02
C PRO A 17 10.86 3.18 -15.01
N ILE A 18 10.78 3.50 -13.72
CA ILE A 18 10.74 2.51 -12.66
C ILE A 18 9.40 1.80 -12.83
N SER A 19 9.40 0.66 -13.51
CA SER A 19 8.26 -0.25 -13.52
C SER A 19 8.04 -0.67 -12.07
N ALA A 20 7.10 -0.01 -11.40
CA ALA A 20 6.63 -0.39 -10.08
C ALA A 20 5.93 -1.74 -10.24
N SER A 21 6.68 -2.83 -10.06
CA SER A 21 6.15 -4.18 -10.08
C SER A 21 5.04 -4.30 -9.03
N ALA A 22 3.82 -4.63 -9.48
CA ALA A 22 2.69 -4.86 -8.61
C ALA A 22 3.04 -5.98 -7.60
N PHE A 23 3.08 -5.64 -6.32
CA PHE A 23 3.21 -6.64 -5.27
C PHE A 23 1.88 -7.39 -5.14
N ARG A 24 1.98 -8.68 -4.81
CA ARG A 24 0.81 -9.52 -4.60
C ARG A 24 0.82 -10.03 -3.18
N ALA A 25 -0.17 -9.59 -2.41
CA ALA A 25 -0.33 -10.02 -1.03
C ALA A 25 -0.82 -11.47 -0.94
N ASP A 26 -0.64 -12.07 0.23
CA ASP A 26 -1.09 -13.44 0.55
C ASP A 26 -2.58 -13.66 0.21
N ASN A 27 -3.43 -12.64 0.43
CA ASN A 27 -4.86 -12.69 0.12
C ASN A 27 -5.19 -12.39 -1.36
N TYR A 28 -4.21 -12.50 -2.26
CA TYR A 28 -4.32 -12.36 -3.72
C TYR A 28 -4.65 -10.93 -4.19
N MET A 29 -4.70 -9.94 -3.29
CA MET A 29 -4.86 -8.54 -3.65
C MET A 29 -3.55 -7.95 -4.17
N ARG A 30 -3.66 -6.99 -5.09
CA ARG A 30 -2.51 -6.31 -5.70
C ARG A 30 -2.22 -5.01 -4.96
N VAL A 31 -0.95 -4.70 -4.78
CA VAL A 31 -0.48 -3.48 -4.13
C VAL A 31 0.53 -2.79 -5.05
N ASN A 32 0.21 -1.56 -5.44
CA ASN A 32 0.98 -0.81 -6.41
C ASN A 32 1.55 0.45 -5.74
N PRO A 33 2.88 0.66 -5.74
CA PRO A 33 3.48 1.92 -5.28
C PRO A 33 2.96 3.09 -6.13
N VAL A 34 2.56 4.18 -5.47
CA VAL A 34 2.11 5.43 -6.13
C VAL A 34 2.92 6.66 -5.71
N GLY A 35 3.90 6.47 -4.81
CA GLY A 35 4.84 7.50 -4.37
C GLY A 35 5.86 6.94 -3.35
N PRO A 36 6.72 7.81 -2.78
CA PRO A 36 7.84 7.37 -1.93
C PRO A 36 7.43 6.61 -0.66
N ALA A 37 6.32 7.00 -0.05
CA ALA A 37 5.77 6.39 1.16
C ALA A 37 4.27 6.10 1.01
N THR A 38 3.78 6.04 -0.23
CA THR A 38 2.38 5.87 -0.57
C THR A 38 2.20 4.75 -1.57
N PHE A 39 1.16 3.96 -1.38
CA PHE A 39 0.83 2.83 -2.21
C PHE A 39 -0.68 2.65 -2.25
N GLU A 40 -1.20 2.09 -3.32
CA GLU A 40 -2.60 1.75 -3.42
C GLU A 40 -2.80 0.23 -3.37
N VAL A 41 -3.84 -0.17 -2.65
CA VAL A 41 -4.30 -1.56 -2.60
C VAL A 41 -5.51 -1.67 -3.53
N ILE A 42 -5.38 -2.50 -4.56
CA ILE A 42 -6.38 -2.64 -5.62
C ILE A 42 -7.53 -3.52 -5.13
N ASN A 43 -8.75 -3.01 -5.28
CA ASN A 43 -9.95 -3.72 -4.91
C ASN A 43 -10.13 -4.99 -5.74
N ARG A 44 -10.53 -6.07 -5.06
CA ARG A 44 -10.91 -7.34 -5.66
C ARG A 44 -12.34 -7.68 -5.23
N PRO A 45 -13.20 -8.21 -6.13
CA PRO A 45 -14.54 -8.63 -5.74
C PRO A 45 -14.54 -9.60 -4.55
N GLY A 46 -15.48 -9.40 -3.62
CA GLY A 46 -15.60 -10.20 -2.40
C GLY A 46 -14.60 -9.86 -1.28
N LYS A 47 -13.76 -8.82 -1.45
CA LYS A 47 -12.77 -8.41 -0.44
C LYS A 47 -13.24 -7.18 0.37
N GLY A 48 -13.27 -7.35 1.69
CA GLY A 48 -13.75 -6.37 2.67
C GLY A 48 -12.63 -5.55 3.31
N PRO A 49 -12.94 -4.66 4.27
CA PRO A 49 -11.95 -3.79 4.90
C PRO A 49 -10.75 -4.53 5.52
N SER A 50 -10.96 -5.68 6.17
CA SER A 50 -9.89 -6.50 6.74
C SER A 50 -8.91 -7.01 5.68
N ASP A 51 -9.40 -7.37 4.48
CA ASP A 51 -8.54 -7.79 3.36
C ASP A 51 -7.63 -6.64 2.87
N PHE A 52 -8.12 -5.40 2.88
CA PHE A 52 -7.29 -4.24 2.53
C PHE A 52 -6.18 -4.02 3.55
N TRP A 53 -6.49 -4.13 4.84
CA TRP A 53 -5.51 -4.02 5.91
C TRP A 53 -4.51 -5.17 5.89
N CYS A 54 -4.95 -6.39 5.61
CA CYS A 54 -4.05 -7.52 5.38
C CYS A 54 -3.08 -7.22 4.24
N ALA A 55 -3.58 -6.85 3.06
CA ALA A 55 -2.73 -6.59 1.90
C ALA A 55 -1.76 -5.42 2.13
N ALA A 56 -2.19 -4.37 2.82
CA ALA A 56 -1.34 -3.25 3.21
C ALA A 56 -0.25 -3.67 4.20
N GLY A 57 -0.62 -4.41 5.25
CA GLY A 57 0.31 -4.93 6.26
C GLY A 57 1.34 -5.89 5.67
N ASP A 58 0.90 -6.79 4.80
CA ASP A 58 1.77 -7.75 4.12
C ASP A 58 2.76 -7.05 3.18
N PHE A 59 2.31 -6.05 2.42
CA PHE A 59 3.19 -5.25 1.58
C PHE A 59 4.27 -4.51 2.38
N VAL A 60 3.89 -3.75 3.42
CA VAL A 60 4.88 -2.94 4.16
C VAL A 60 5.81 -3.80 5.01
N ARG A 61 5.36 -4.95 5.52
CA ARG A 61 6.20 -5.90 6.25
C ARG A 61 7.11 -6.69 5.30
N GLY A 62 6.54 -7.30 4.27
CA GLY A 62 7.23 -8.22 3.37
C GLY A 62 8.10 -7.52 2.32
N ARG A 63 7.61 -6.45 1.71
CA ARG A 63 8.30 -5.76 0.61
C ARG A 63 9.14 -4.58 1.06
N LEU A 64 8.69 -3.84 2.08
CA LEU A 64 9.37 -2.64 2.58
C LEU A 64 10.12 -2.87 3.90
N SER A 65 9.98 -4.05 4.53
CA SER A 65 10.65 -4.42 5.79
C SER A 65 10.47 -3.40 6.92
N VAL A 66 9.27 -2.82 6.99
CA VAL A 66 8.92 -1.80 7.97
C VAL A 66 8.73 -2.42 9.36
N PRO A 67 9.18 -1.77 10.46
CA PRO A 67 8.99 -2.27 11.82
C PRO A 67 7.53 -2.50 12.21
N SER A 68 7.29 -3.52 13.03
CA SER A 68 5.95 -3.95 13.47
C SER A 68 5.12 -2.85 14.17
N ASN A 69 5.77 -1.90 14.83
CA ASN A 69 5.11 -0.79 15.53
C ASN A 69 4.86 0.45 14.66
N GLN A 70 5.42 0.50 13.44
CA GLN A 70 5.16 1.60 12.50
C GLN A 70 3.67 1.65 12.17
N ARG A 71 3.13 2.86 11.99
CA ARG A 71 1.73 3.06 11.59
C ARG A 71 1.59 3.13 10.07
N VAL A 72 0.49 2.58 9.59
CA VAL A 72 0.03 2.62 8.21
C VAL A 72 -1.33 3.32 8.20
N TYR A 73 -1.48 4.34 7.36
CA TYR A 73 -2.63 5.24 7.36
C TYR A 73 -3.39 5.15 6.05
N ILE A 74 -4.72 5.26 6.08
CA ILE A 74 -5.51 5.56 4.90
C ILE A 74 -5.40 7.06 4.62
N VAL A 75 -4.80 7.41 3.48
CA VAL A 75 -4.67 8.81 3.03
C VAL A 75 -5.67 9.16 1.93
N ARG A 76 -6.28 8.14 1.30
CA ARG A 76 -7.45 8.29 0.45
C ARG A 76 -8.33 7.06 0.59
N GLY A 77 -9.60 7.28 0.89
CA GLY A 77 -10.60 6.22 0.94
C GLY A 77 -10.82 5.53 -0.41
N ARG A 78 -11.73 4.56 -0.45
CA ARG A 78 -11.99 3.78 -1.67
C ARG A 78 -12.44 4.70 -2.81
N GLY A 79 -11.72 4.63 -3.93
CA GLY A 79 -12.02 5.42 -5.13
C GLY A 79 -11.35 4.82 -6.36
N PRO A 80 -11.37 5.51 -7.52
CA PRO A 80 -10.68 5.03 -8.72
C PRO A 80 -9.19 4.77 -8.47
N SER A 81 -8.66 3.67 -9.01
CA SER A 81 -7.23 3.36 -8.96
C SER A 81 -6.43 4.33 -9.84
N GLN A 82 -5.23 4.68 -9.39
CA GLN A 82 -4.28 5.52 -10.15
C GLN A 82 -3.46 4.69 -11.16
N THR A 83 -3.30 3.39 -10.90
CA THR A 83 -2.41 2.51 -11.68
C THR A 83 -3.17 1.44 -12.48
N GLU A 84 -4.42 1.14 -12.14
CA GLU A 84 -5.25 0.13 -12.82
C GLU A 84 -6.58 0.73 -13.30
N PRO A 85 -6.66 1.16 -14.58
CA PRO A 85 -7.88 1.71 -15.17
C PRO A 85 -9.10 0.79 -15.00
N GLY A 86 -10.24 1.37 -14.64
CA GLY A 86 -11.48 0.63 -14.41
C GLY A 86 -11.55 -0.15 -13.09
N ARG A 87 -10.52 -0.06 -12.24
CA ARG A 87 -10.50 -0.63 -10.89
C ARG A 87 -10.68 0.45 -9.83
N SER A 88 -11.16 0.06 -8.66
CA SER A 88 -11.11 0.88 -7.46
C SER A 88 -9.93 0.45 -6.56
N ALA A 89 -9.47 1.36 -5.72
CA ALA A 89 -8.38 1.15 -4.78
C ALA A 89 -8.53 2.05 -3.55
N VAL A 90 -7.79 1.71 -2.50
CA VAL A 90 -7.59 2.55 -1.30
C VAL A 90 -6.12 2.94 -1.27
N ILE A 91 -5.80 4.20 -0.98
CA ILE A 91 -4.41 4.65 -0.87
C ILE A 91 -3.99 4.69 0.59
N PHE A 92 -2.92 3.98 0.86
CA PHE A 92 -2.26 3.95 2.16
C PHE A 92 -0.96 4.74 2.12
N SER A 93 -0.50 5.13 3.31
CA SER A 93 0.80 5.75 3.52
C SER A 93 1.46 5.30 4.82
N LEU A 94 2.79 5.37 4.87
CA LEU A 94 3.57 5.28 6.10
C LEU A 94 3.64 6.63 6.85
N GLN A 95 3.09 7.69 6.27
CA GLN A 95 3.03 9.04 6.84
C GLN A 95 1.57 9.42 7.14
N PRO A 96 1.32 10.14 8.24
CA PRO A 96 -0.04 10.57 8.56
C PRO A 96 -0.54 11.60 7.53
N PRO A 97 -1.84 11.56 7.15
CA PRO A 97 -2.44 12.60 6.33
C PRO A 97 -2.47 13.95 7.06
N ALA A 98 -2.15 15.03 6.34
CA ALA A 98 -2.16 16.38 6.91
C ALA A 98 -3.58 16.84 7.26
N GLY A 99 -3.74 17.47 8.43
CA GLY A 99 -5.01 18.09 8.84
C GLY A 99 -6.11 17.11 9.27
N VAL A 100 -5.78 15.85 9.53
CA VAL A 100 -6.72 14.82 9.97
C VAL A 100 -6.33 14.33 11.37
N ASP A 101 -7.32 14.18 12.26
CA ASP A 101 -7.11 13.57 13.57
C ASP A 101 -6.94 12.05 13.43
N THR A 102 -5.69 11.61 13.41
CA THR A 102 -5.34 10.19 13.33
C THR A 102 -5.46 9.46 14.66
N VAL A 103 -5.57 10.17 15.79
CA VAL A 103 -5.66 9.56 17.13
C VAL A 103 -7.07 9.00 17.35
N ALA A 104 -8.10 9.80 17.06
CA ALA A 104 -9.48 9.33 17.09
C ALA A 104 -9.71 8.16 16.13
N ALA A 105 -9.13 8.24 14.93
CA ALA A 105 -9.22 7.19 13.92
C ALA A 105 -8.54 5.88 14.35
N ALA A 106 -7.42 5.96 15.08
CA ALA A 106 -6.73 4.80 15.65
C ALA A 106 -7.53 4.06 16.74
N GLN A 107 -8.52 4.72 17.34
CA GLN A 107 -9.37 4.15 18.40
C GLN A 107 -10.67 3.53 17.85
N SER A 108 -10.88 3.59 16.53
CA SER A 108 -12.07 3.04 15.89
C SER A 108 -12.06 1.51 15.99
N ILE A 109 -13.12 0.94 16.56
CA ILE A 109 -13.29 -0.52 16.74
C ILE A 109 -13.76 -1.18 15.44
N THR A 110 -14.38 -0.39 14.56
CA THR A 110 -14.81 -0.83 13.23
C THR A 110 -13.79 -0.46 12.17
N LEU A 111 -13.47 -1.42 11.30
CA LEU A 111 -12.63 -1.16 10.13
C LEU A 111 -13.44 -0.48 9.03
N SER A 112 -12.92 0.64 8.53
CA SER A 112 -13.39 1.29 7.31
C SER A 112 -12.25 1.41 6.32
N THR A 113 -12.59 1.38 5.03
CA THR A 113 -11.67 1.73 3.93
C THR A 113 -11.94 3.12 3.37
N ASP A 114 -12.96 3.81 3.88
CA ASP A 114 -13.46 5.06 3.32
C ASP A 114 -13.07 6.27 4.17
N ARG A 115 -12.76 6.04 5.45
CA ARG A 115 -12.37 7.09 6.39
C ARG A 115 -10.87 7.38 6.29
N ILE A 116 -10.55 8.59 5.84
CA ILE A 116 -9.18 9.11 5.83
C ILE A 116 -8.70 9.28 7.27
N GLY A 117 -7.46 8.90 7.55
CA GLY A 117 -6.85 8.97 8.88
C GLY A 117 -6.93 7.67 9.67
N ASP A 118 -7.80 6.74 9.29
CA ASP A 118 -7.81 5.38 9.87
C ASP A 118 -6.42 4.77 9.71
N ASN A 119 -5.91 4.22 10.81
CA ASN A 119 -4.54 3.73 10.85
C ASN A 119 -4.39 2.57 11.82
N LEU A 120 -3.47 1.67 11.48
CA LEU A 120 -3.09 0.50 12.27
C LEU A 120 -1.58 0.40 12.37
N SER A 121 -1.07 -0.31 13.37
CA SER A 121 0.34 -0.74 13.35
C SER A 121 0.51 -1.81 12.28
N VAL A 122 1.73 -1.96 11.74
CA VAL A 122 2.05 -3.06 10.81
C VAL A 122 1.67 -4.40 11.43
N ALA A 123 1.96 -4.61 12.71
CA ALA A 123 1.58 -5.83 13.43
C ALA A 123 0.08 -6.10 13.38
N LEU A 124 -0.75 -5.09 13.69
CA LEU A 124 -2.21 -5.26 13.72
C LEU A 124 -2.79 -5.44 12.31
N ALA A 125 -2.29 -4.70 11.32
CA ALA A 125 -2.70 -4.87 9.92
C ALA A 125 -2.45 -6.30 9.42
N VAL A 126 -1.31 -6.88 9.80
CA VAL A 126 -0.91 -8.25 9.48
C VAL A 126 -1.81 -9.30 10.16
N GLN A 127 -2.32 -9.05 11.38
CA GLN A 127 -3.20 -10.01 12.06
C GLN A 127 -4.44 -10.32 11.23
N TYR A 128 -4.98 -9.33 10.52
CA TYR A 128 -6.10 -9.56 9.60
C TYR A 128 -5.78 -10.54 8.47
N CYS A 129 -4.51 -10.76 8.12
CA CYS A 129 -4.16 -11.83 7.18
C CYS A 129 -4.35 -13.22 7.78
N LEU A 130 -4.13 -13.40 9.08
CA LEU A 130 -4.30 -14.68 9.75
C LEU A 130 -5.78 -15.00 9.93
N ASP A 131 -6.58 -14.02 10.39
CA ASP A 131 -8.02 -14.19 10.56
C ASP A 131 -8.72 -14.59 9.25
N LEU A 132 -8.26 -14.04 8.13
CA LEU A 132 -8.76 -14.40 6.80
C LEU A 132 -8.40 -15.83 6.40
N ARG A 133 -7.20 -16.31 6.76
CA ARG A 133 -6.78 -17.69 6.48
C ARG A 133 -7.61 -18.70 7.26
N ASP A 134 -7.96 -18.38 8.51
CA ASP A 134 -8.82 -19.23 9.34
C ASP A 134 -10.27 -19.26 8.81
N SER A 135 -10.74 -18.13 8.27
CA SER A 135 -12.08 -18.02 7.68
C SER A 135 -12.22 -18.75 6.33
N ASP A 136 -11.14 -18.90 5.59
CA ASP A 136 -11.09 -19.65 4.32
C ASP A 136 -10.81 -21.16 4.53
N ASP A 137 -10.56 -21.62 5.77
CA ASP A 137 -10.31 -23.03 6.08
C ASP A 137 -11.63 -23.83 6.11
N PRO A 138 -11.81 -24.85 5.24
CA PRO A 138 -13.03 -25.63 5.15
C PRO A 138 -13.33 -26.49 6.39
N PHE A 139 -12.41 -26.59 7.34
CA PHE A 139 -12.56 -27.35 8.58
C PHE A 139 -12.87 -26.46 9.81
N THR A 140 -12.87 -25.14 9.66
CA THR A 140 -13.27 -24.20 10.73
C THR A 140 -14.79 -24.02 10.70
N PHE A 141 -15.51 -24.76 11.55
CA PHE A 141 -16.94 -24.52 11.80
C PHE A 141 -17.12 -23.52 12.95
N PRO A 142 -18.12 -22.61 12.89
CA PRO A 142 -18.47 -21.70 13.99
C PRO A 142 -19.09 -22.43 15.20
#